data_AF-A0A939CRJ6-F1
#
_entry.id   AF-A0A939CRJ6-F1
#
_cell.length_a   1.000
_cell.length_b   1.000
_cell.length_c   1.000
_cell.angle_alpha   90.00
_cell.angle_beta   90.00
_cell.angle_gamma   90.00
#
_symmetry.space_group_name_H-M   'P 1'
#
loop_
_entity.id
_entity.type
_entity.pdbx_description
1 polymer ?
#
loop_
_entity_poly.entity_id
_entity_poly.type
_entity_poly.pdbx_seq_one_letter_code
_entity_poly.pdbx_strand_id
1 'polypeptide(L)'
;MCSVSRPQNQKQITLSSSWWRRLTATVLLGSFLHTTIPIPAIAQQTNNQVASVPLINQATYTYTDSASNYQYQGSSSQINVSPSPLLDPLGRILGCAGTILPDYTGFSVGVYEPNSSDPTGTELGSLVALTRTELPDIPNNNVPGGKSPNTENSNPYFVTNNPAGVYNFLLDPNKGQTDPGRTYIFVVNPPPNSIYKQRRIKIEILASSGTQGNGVVRYVASSLDGQPISLTGETRIEQTVVLVPNAEVVGLDLLAFEFTTNLCQANQLQIVKTSDRAAAEPGDTVIYRLSVKNLADAGLNNIFVIDNLPLGFNFLPKSVRGEVDGQPVTITSEGNANTVTFRTDVTIPTDKVLNIAYAAQLTADALRSNGRNTAIVNGQRADNRFSTKDGPATHQLKIRPGIVSDCGTIIGRVFVDKNFDGEQQRGEPGVPNAVIFLEDGNRITTDPNGLFSLANALPGYHTGVLDLSSVPGYTLAHNEKFRERNSQSRLVHLEPGGLVRMNFAVTPTFQEPVKK
;
A
#
# COMPACT_ATOMS: atom_id res chain seq x y z
N MET A 1 -60.70 -45.02 -66.22
CA MET A 1 -59.40 -45.70 -66.47
C MET A 1 -58.68 -45.78 -65.14
N CYS A 2 -58.37 -46.91 -64.49
CA CYS A 2 -58.66 -48.34 -64.61
C CYS A 2 -58.73 -48.83 -63.15
N SER A 3 -59.85 -49.41 -62.71
CA SER A 3 -60.12 -50.86 -62.63
C SER A 3 -59.37 -51.54 -61.46
N VAL A 4 -60.09 -52.07 -60.45
CA VAL A 4 -60.34 -53.52 -60.20
C VAL A 4 -59.55 -53.92 -58.94
N SER A 5 -59.97 -54.70 -57.93
CA SER A 5 -61.14 -55.52 -57.56
C SER A 5 -60.87 -55.98 -56.11
N ARG A 6 -61.83 -55.93 -55.15
CA ARG A 6 -62.69 -57.03 -54.66
C ARG A 6 -61.96 -58.09 -53.77
N PRO A 7 -62.66 -58.90 -52.94
CA PRO A 7 -63.06 -58.59 -51.56
C PRO A 7 -62.69 -59.73 -50.56
N GLN A 8 -63.32 -59.70 -49.37
CA GLN A 8 -63.63 -60.78 -48.39
C GLN A 8 -63.00 -60.57 -47.01
N ASN A 9 -63.77 -60.24 -45.97
CA ASN A 9 -64.57 -61.12 -45.10
C ASN A 9 -63.71 -62.12 -44.31
N GLN A 10 -63.58 -61.94 -42.98
CA GLN A 10 -64.12 -62.87 -41.97
C GLN A 10 -63.62 -62.61 -40.54
N LYS A 11 -64.61 -62.58 -39.65
CA LYS A 11 -64.73 -63.29 -38.35
C LYS A 11 -63.77 -62.96 -37.20
N GLN A 12 -64.41 -62.37 -36.19
CA GLN A 12 -64.46 -62.82 -34.78
C GLN A 12 -63.69 -64.10 -34.45
N ILE A 13 -63.02 -64.11 -33.29
CA ILE A 13 -63.31 -65.04 -32.18
C ILE A 13 -62.69 -64.46 -30.89
N THR A 14 -63.55 -64.27 -29.90
CA THR A 14 -63.26 -64.14 -28.47
C THR A 14 -63.05 -65.51 -27.85
N LEU A 15 -62.11 -65.69 -26.92
CA LEU A 15 -62.16 -66.68 -25.81
C LEU A 15 -60.99 -66.38 -24.85
N SER A 16 -61.28 -65.94 -23.62
CA SER A 16 -61.38 -66.76 -22.40
C SER A 16 -60.00 -67.19 -21.88
N SER A 17 -59.49 -66.57 -20.83
CA SER A 17 -59.76 -66.82 -19.40
C SER A 17 -58.85 -67.88 -18.78
N SER A 18 -58.25 -67.44 -17.66
CA SER A 18 -57.97 -68.25 -16.47
C SER A 18 -56.79 -69.22 -16.51
N TRP A 19 -55.73 -68.84 -15.79
CA TRP A 19 -55.24 -69.72 -14.72
C TRP A 19 -54.85 -68.92 -13.48
N TRP A 20 -55.78 -68.93 -12.53
CA TRP A 20 -55.57 -68.63 -11.12
C TRP A 20 -54.81 -69.77 -10.44
N ARG A 21 -53.99 -69.46 -9.43
CA ARG A 21 -53.92 -70.07 -8.08
C ARG A 21 -52.75 -69.41 -7.33
N ARG A 22 -52.80 -68.97 -6.07
CA ARG A 22 -53.78 -68.95 -4.95
C ARG A 22 -53.18 -67.99 -3.88
N LEU A 23 -53.93 -66.97 -3.40
CA LEU A 23 -54.70 -66.92 -2.13
C LEU A 23 -53.79 -66.94 -0.88
N THR A 24 -53.76 -65.90 -0.02
CA THR A 24 -54.75 -65.53 1.03
C THR A 24 -54.34 -64.19 1.69
N ALA A 25 -55.12 -63.36 2.40
CA ALA A 25 -56.56 -63.24 2.72
C ALA A 25 -56.82 -61.90 3.50
N THR A 26 -58.02 -61.32 3.32
CA THR A 26 -58.87 -60.52 4.28
C THR A 26 -58.30 -59.23 4.93
N VAL A 27 -58.99 -58.07 4.97
CA VAL A 27 -60.18 -57.75 5.81
C VAL A 27 -60.86 -56.39 5.42
N LEU A 28 -62.20 -56.43 5.40
CA LEU A 28 -63.31 -55.49 5.70
C LEU A 28 -63.28 -53.93 5.65
N LEU A 29 -64.22 -53.40 4.83
CA LEU A 29 -65.45 -52.60 5.11
C LEU A 29 -65.45 -51.13 5.64
N GLY A 30 -66.20 -50.28 4.88
CA GLY A 30 -67.07 -49.17 5.35
C GLY A 30 -66.44 -47.77 5.49
N SER A 31 -67.04 -46.62 5.16
CA SER A 31 -68.18 -46.21 4.30
C SER A 31 -68.31 -44.67 4.38
N PHE A 32 -68.37 -44.00 3.22
CA PHE A 32 -69.09 -42.76 2.82
C PHE A 32 -69.14 -41.46 3.66
N LEU A 33 -69.02 -40.34 2.89
CA LEU A 33 -69.46 -38.92 3.03
C LEU A 33 -68.24 -37.97 2.98
N HIS A 34 -68.05 -37.04 2.04
CA HIS A 34 -68.95 -35.99 1.58
C HIS A 34 -68.47 -35.30 0.26
N THR A 35 -69.44 -35.01 -0.59
CA THR A 35 -69.66 -33.81 -1.44
C THR A 35 -68.47 -33.00 -1.99
N THR A 36 -68.45 -32.93 -3.33
CA THR A 36 -67.78 -31.94 -4.17
C THR A 36 -68.27 -30.51 -3.92
N ILE A 37 -67.36 -29.58 -3.65
CA ILE A 37 -67.56 -28.13 -3.80
C ILE A 37 -66.47 -27.62 -4.76
N PRO A 38 -66.81 -26.92 -5.86
CA PRO A 38 -65.82 -26.29 -6.72
C PRO A 38 -65.31 -25.01 -6.05
N ILE A 39 -64.00 -24.90 -5.81
CA ILE A 39 -63.38 -23.63 -5.45
C ILE A 39 -63.10 -22.86 -6.76
N PRO A 40 -63.61 -21.63 -6.92
CA PRO A 40 -63.31 -20.81 -8.09
C PRO A 40 -61.83 -20.40 -8.07
N ALA A 41 -61.19 -20.48 -9.24
CA ALA A 41 -59.91 -19.80 -9.46
C ALA A 41 -60.16 -18.29 -9.42
N ILE A 42 -59.75 -17.65 -8.34
CA ILE A 42 -59.65 -16.19 -8.25
C ILE A 42 -58.21 -15.85 -8.63
N ALA A 43 -58.04 -15.16 -9.76
CA ALA A 43 -56.80 -14.51 -10.12
C ALA A 43 -56.42 -13.54 -9.00
N GLN A 44 -55.28 -13.76 -8.36
CA GLN A 44 -54.85 -12.95 -7.23
C GLN A 44 -54.10 -11.71 -7.73
N GLN A 45 -54.57 -10.57 -7.23
CA GLN A 45 -54.03 -9.23 -7.41
C GLN A 45 -52.56 -9.12 -6.97
N THR A 46 -51.87 -8.21 -7.65
CA THR A 46 -50.60 -7.59 -7.29
C THR A 46 -50.58 -7.11 -5.84
N ASN A 47 -49.90 -7.86 -4.97
CA ASN A 47 -49.42 -7.35 -3.69
C ASN A 47 -47.92 -7.67 -3.57
N ASN A 48 -47.10 -6.63 -3.63
CA ASN A 48 -45.67 -6.64 -3.32
C ASN A 48 -45.44 -6.86 -1.82
N GLN A 49 -45.81 -8.03 -1.31
CA GLN A 49 -45.30 -8.54 -0.05
C GLN A 49 -44.86 -9.98 -0.31
N VAL A 50 -43.55 -10.16 -0.44
CA VAL A 50 -42.91 -11.48 -0.44
C VAL A 50 -43.35 -12.18 0.83
N ALA A 51 -44.21 -13.19 0.71
CA ALA A 51 -44.58 -14.04 1.83
C ALA A 51 -43.32 -14.76 2.30
N SER A 52 -42.73 -14.32 3.43
CA SER A 52 -41.68 -15.07 4.09
C SER A 52 -42.30 -16.38 4.57
N VAL A 53 -42.02 -17.49 3.88
CA VAL A 53 -42.43 -18.81 4.36
C VAL A 53 -41.60 -19.08 5.62
N PRO A 54 -42.21 -19.16 6.82
CA PRO A 54 -41.46 -19.43 8.03
C PRO A 54 -40.88 -20.84 7.92
N LEU A 55 -39.54 -20.93 7.88
CA LEU A 55 -38.86 -22.22 7.98
C LEU A 55 -38.88 -22.65 9.44
N ILE A 56 -39.68 -23.67 9.74
CA ILE A 56 -39.81 -24.28 11.06
C ILE A 56 -38.89 -25.48 11.09
N ASN A 57 -37.75 -25.35 11.80
CA ASN A 57 -36.90 -26.50 12.10
C ASN A 57 -37.25 -27.03 13.50
N GLN A 58 -38.04 -28.09 13.56
CA GLN A 58 -38.44 -28.77 14.78
C GLN A 58 -38.34 -30.29 14.57
N ALA A 59 -37.54 -30.96 15.39
CA ALA A 59 -37.42 -32.42 15.36
C ALA A 59 -38.37 -33.06 16.37
N THR A 60 -38.96 -34.20 16.01
CA THR A 60 -39.78 -35.01 16.91
C THR A 60 -39.11 -36.35 17.18
N TYR A 61 -39.18 -36.84 18.42
CA TYR A 61 -38.74 -38.18 18.76
C TYR A 61 -39.89 -38.97 19.38
N THR A 62 -39.87 -40.28 19.14
CA THR A 62 -40.75 -41.24 19.78
C THR A 62 -39.91 -42.46 20.15
N TYR A 63 -39.99 -42.88 21.41
CA TYR A 63 -39.30 -44.04 21.94
C TYR A 63 -40.27 -44.85 22.79
N THR A 64 -40.37 -46.15 22.53
CA THR A 64 -41.20 -47.06 23.31
C THR A 64 -40.30 -47.97 24.13
N ASP A 65 -40.47 -47.94 25.45
CA ASP A 65 -39.75 -48.84 26.35
C ASP A 65 -40.31 -50.26 26.19
N SER A 66 -39.45 -51.20 25.79
CA SER A 66 -39.82 -52.59 25.51
C SER A 66 -40.17 -53.40 26.75
N ALA A 67 -39.80 -52.95 27.95
CA ALA A 67 -40.12 -53.64 29.20
C ALA A 67 -41.49 -53.23 29.77
N SER A 68 -41.89 -51.98 29.55
CA SER A 68 -43.08 -51.38 30.17
C SER A 68 -44.19 -50.98 29.17
N ASN A 69 -43.89 -51.03 27.87
CA ASN A 69 -44.76 -50.56 26.77
C ASN A 69 -45.18 -49.08 26.87
N TYR A 70 -44.53 -48.29 27.73
CA TYR A 70 -44.76 -46.85 27.79
C TYR A 70 -44.02 -46.14 26.65
N GLN A 71 -44.73 -45.23 25.99
CA GLN A 71 -44.22 -44.45 24.86
C GLN A 71 -43.87 -43.03 25.31
N TYR A 72 -42.60 -42.68 25.16
CA TYR A 72 -42.08 -41.33 25.34
C TYR A 72 -42.07 -40.63 23.98
N GLN A 73 -42.69 -39.46 23.90
CA GLN A 73 -42.66 -38.63 22.71
C GLN A 73 -42.41 -37.17 23.09
N GLY A 74 -41.70 -36.46 22.22
CA GLY A 74 -41.39 -35.05 22.44
C GLY A 74 -40.94 -34.36 21.16
N SER A 75 -40.84 -33.03 21.24
CA SER A 75 -40.35 -32.19 20.14
C SER A 75 -39.23 -31.28 20.65
N SER A 76 -38.25 -30.99 19.80
CA SER A 76 -37.23 -29.99 20.10
C SER A 76 -37.84 -28.59 20.15
N SER A 77 -37.08 -27.62 20.67
CA SER A 77 -37.42 -26.20 20.53
C SER A 77 -37.55 -25.81 19.06
N GLN A 78 -38.56 -25.00 18.75
CA GLN A 78 -38.77 -24.45 17.41
C GLN A 78 -37.81 -23.28 17.19
N ILE A 79 -36.97 -23.37 16.16
CA ILE A 79 -36.19 -22.23 15.67
C ILE A 79 -36.96 -21.61 14.51
N ASN A 80 -37.47 -20.40 14.72
CA ASN A 80 -38.10 -19.61 13.67
C ASN A 80 -37.04 -18.80 12.94
N VAL A 81 -36.76 -19.15 11.69
CA VAL A 81 -35.94 -18.32 10.81
C VAL A 81 -36.88 -17.42 10.01
N SER A 82 -36.89 -16.12 10.32
CA SER A 82 -37.50 -15.12 9.44
C SER A 82 -36.41 -14.71 8.44
N PRO A 83 -36.49 -15.12 7.16
CA PRO A 83 -35.54 -14.60 6.17
C PRO A 83 -35.69 -13.08 6.12
N SER A 84 -34.59 -12.36 6.33
CA SER A 84 -34.55 -10.92 6.07
C SER A 84 -35.01 -10.69 4.62
N PRO A 85 -35.82 -9.65 4.32
CA PRO A 85 -36.08 -9.27 2.94
C PRO A 85 -34.73 -9.15 2.22
N LEU A 86 -34.66 -9.70 1.00
CA LEU A 86 -33.52 -9.56 0.11
C LEU A 86 -33.34 -8.06 -0.14
N LEU A 87 -32.41 -7.44 0.58
CA LEU A 87 -31.94 -6.09 0.28
C LEU A 87 -31.19 -6.21 -1.05
N ASP A 88 -31.63 -5.51 -2.10
CA ASP A 88 -30.96 -5.54 -3.40
C ASP A 88 -29.50 -5.10 -3.18
N PRO A 89 -28.49 -5.96 -3.39
CA PRO A 89 -27.24 -5.84 -2.66
C PRO A 89 -26.24 -5.03 -3.50
N LEU A 90 -26.53 -3.76 -3.71
CA LEU A 90 -25.68 -2.91 -4.53
C LEU A 90 -24.36 -2.58 -3.81
N GLY A 91 -23.26 -2.57 -4.55
CA GLY A 91 -21.98 -2.05 -4.06
C GLY A 91 -22.08 -0.57 -3.73
N ARG A 92 -21.32 -0.10 -2.74
CA ARG A 92 -21.35 1.31 -2.33
C ARG A 92 -19.95 1.81 -1.95
N ILE A 93 -19.62 3.00 -2.40
CA ILE A 93 -18.46 3.76 -1.94
C ILE A 93 -18.88 4.55 -0.71
N LEU A 94 -18.14 4.42 0.39
CA LEU A 94 -18.33 5.19 1.63
C LEU A 94 -17.04 5.93 1.98
N GLY A 95 -17.11 6.93 2.86
CA GLY A 95 -15.93 7.52 3.51
C GLY A 95 -15.34 6.58 4.55
N CYS A 96 -14.16 6.92 5.10
CA CYS A 96 -13.50 6.09 6.13
C CYS A 96 -14.40 5.77 7.32
N ALA A 97 -15.23 6.73 7.73
CA ALA A 97 -16.12 6.59 8.88
C ALA A 97 -17.37 5.73 8.58
N GLY A 98 -17.52 5.21 7.36
CA GLY A 98 -18.70 4.46 6.93
C GLY A 98 -19.89 5.34 6.58
N THR A 99 -19.68 6.64 6.44
CA THR A 99 -20.69 7.61 6.02
C THR A 99 -20.63 7.83 4.50
N ILE A 100 -21.70 8.34 3.91
CA ILE A 100 -21.68 8.75 2.50
C ILE A 100 -20.68 9.90 2.30
N LEU A 101 -19.96 9.89 1.17
CA LEU A 101 -19.16 11.03 0.76
C LEU A 101 -20.06 12.25 0.50
N PRO A 102 -19.56 13.49 0.70
CA PRO A 102 -20.33 14.70 0.44
C PRO A 102 -20.77 14.85 -1.02
N ASP A 103 -19.97 14.35 -1.96
CA ASP A 103 -20.22 14.43 -3.40
C ASP A 103 -19.51 13.28 -4.14
N TYR A 104 -20.23 12.62 -5.06
CA TYR A 104 -19.72 11.57 -5.95
C TYR A 104 -19.50 12.05 -7.39
N THR A 105 -19.67 13.34 -7.68
CA THR A 105 -19.50 13.88 -9.03
C THR A 105 -18.10 13.58 -9.58
N GLY A 106 -18.06 12.96 -10.77
CA GLY A 106 -16.81 12.61 -11.44
C GLY A 106 -16.12 11.34 -10.91
N PHE A 107 -16.70 10.66 -9.92
CA PHE A 107 -16.26 9.31 -9.56
C PHE A 107 -16.64 8.30 -10.65
N SER A 108 -15.75 7.36 -10.91
CA SER A 108 -16.07 6.15 -11.67
C SER A 108 -15.59 4.90 -10.96
N VAL A 109 -16.27 3.79 -11.19
CA VAL A 109 -15.83 2.45 -10.81
C VAL A 109 -15.63 1.63 -12.06
N GLY A 110 -14.68 0.70 -12.02
CA GLY A 110 -14.44 -0.18 -13.16
C GLY A 110 -13.87 -1.51 -12.73
N VAL A 111 -14.18 -2.56 -13.49
CA VAL A 111 -13.64 -3.90 -13.31
C VAL A 111 -12.63 -4.16 -14.43
N TYR A 112 -11.40 -4.49 -14.06
CA TYR A 112 -10.29 -4.73 -14.99
C TYR A 112 -9.82 -6.19 -14.88
N GLU A 113 -9.36 -6.73 -16.00
CA GLU A 113 -8.53 -7.93 -15.99
C GLU A 113 -7.16 -7.56 -15.38
N PRO A 114 -6.50 -8.43 -14.62
CA PRO A 114 -5.10 -8.24 -14.25
C PRO A 114 -4.20 -8.21 -15.48
N ASN A 115 -3.11 -7.45 -15.42
CA ASN A 115 -2.11 -7.46 -16.48
C ASN A 115 -1.50 -8.86 -16.61
N SER A 116 -1.59 -9.46 -17.80
CA SER A 116 -1.09 -10.82 -18.07
C SER A 116 0.43 -10.94 -17.92
N SER A 117 1.17 -9.83 -17.98
CA SER A 117 2.62 -9.78 -17.77
C SER A 117 3.00 -9.65 -16.29
N ASP A 118 2.04 -9.40 -15.40
CA ASP A 118 2.27 -9.29 -13.96
C ASP A 118 1.85 -10.58 -13.23
N PRO A 119 2.81 -11.42 -12.76
CA PRO A 119 2.50 -12.67 -12.08
C PRO A 119 1.81 -12.46 -10.72
N THR A 120 1.87 -11.27 -10.15
CA THR A 120 1.18 -10.94 -8.89
C THR A 120 -0.32 -10.67 -9.10
N GLY A 121 -0.70 -10.33 -10.34
CA GLY A 121 -2.06 -9.95 -10.71
C GLY A 121 -2.54 -8.71 -9.96
N THR A 122 -1.65 -7.72 -9.79
CA THR A 122 -1.91 -6.47 -9.08
C THR A 122 -1.92 -5.25 -10.01
N GLU A 123 -1.27 -5.35 -11.17
CA GLU A 123 -1.28 -4.33 -12.20
C GLU A 123 -2.52 -4.40 -13.10
N LEU A 124 -3.00 -3.23 -13.55
CA LEU A 124 -4.19 -3.11 -14.38
C LEU A 124 -3.91 -3.58 -15.82
N GLY A 125 -4.75 -4.50 -16.30
CA GLY A 125 -4.85 -4.88 -17.70
C GLY A 125 -5.96 -4.11 -18.42
N SER A 126 -6.68 -4.78 -19.32
CA SER A 126 -7.83 -4.23 -20.03
C SER A 126 -9.09 -4.20 -19.15
N LEU A 127 -10.03 -3.30 -19.46
CA LEU A 127 -11.38 -3.36 -18.89
C LEU A 127 -12.04 -4.71 -19.21
N VAL A 128 -12.75 -5.27 -18.24
CA VAL A 128 -13.55 -6.49 -18.46
C VAL A 128 -14.69 -6.17 -19.42
N ALA A 129 -14.78 -6.96 -20.48
CA ALA A 129 -15.84 -6.85 -21.49
C ALA A 129 -17.17 -7.42 -20.96
N LEU A 130 -17.93 -6.59 -20.25
CA LEU A 130 -19.22 -6.96 -19.68
C LEU A 130 -20.33 -7.07 -20.74
N THR A 131 -21.33 -7.92 -20.48
CA THR A 131 -22.51 -8.06 -21.34
C THR A 131 -23.42 -6.85 -21.15
N ARG A 132 -23.69 -6.09 -22.21
CA ARG A 132 -24.56 -4.91 -22.17
C ARG A 132 -25.98 -5.33 -21.78
N THR A 133 -26.65 -4.49 -21.00
CA THR A 133 -28.03 -4.70 -20.54
C THR A 133 -28.90 -3.48 -20.83
N GLU A 134 -30.20 -3.56 -20.56
CA GLU A 134 -31.15 -2.44 -20.67
C GLU A 134 -32.25 -2.49 -19.60
N LEU A 135 -32.82 -1.34 -19.22
CA LEU A 135 -33.93 -1.31 -18.25
C LEU A 135 -34.93 -0.20 -18.64
N PRO A 136 -36.23 -0.52 -18.86
CA PRO A 136 -36.85 -1.85 -18.80
C PRO A 136 -36.42 -2.78 -19.94
N ASP A 137 -36.48 -4.09 -19.73
CA ASP A 137 -36.18 -5.12 -20.74
C ASP A 137 -37.19 -5.07 -21.90
N ILE A 138 -36.71 -4.90 -23.15
CA ILE A 138 -37.53 -4.86 -24.35
C ILE A 138 -37.63 -6.28 -24.93
N PRO A 139 -38.83 -6.89 -24.97
CA PRO A 139 -38.97 -8.26 -25.45
C PRO A 139 -38.43 -8.46 -26.87
N ASN A 140 -37.67 -9.55 -27.07
CA ASN A 140 -37.16 -10.04 -28.36
C ASN A 140 -36.03 -9.22 -29.02
N ASN A 141 -35.31 -8.36 -28.31
CA ASN A 141 -34.16 -7.62 -28.88
C ASN A 141 -32.78 -8.23 -28.58
N ASN A 142 -32.73 -9.39 -27.89
CA ASN A 142 -31.52 -10.09 -27.44
C ASN A 142 -30.60 -9.26 -26.52
N VAL A 143 -31.10 -8.20 -25.89
CA VAL A 143 -30.40 -7.46 -24.84
C VAL A 143 -31.03 -7.87 -23.50
N PRO A 144 -30.26 -8.44 -22.55
CA PRO A 144 -30.83 -8.80 -21.25
C PRO A 144 -31.24 -7.57 -20.45
N GLY A 145 -32.26 -7.75 -19.61
CA GLY A 145 -32.59 -6.78 -18.56
C GLY A 145 -31.38 -6.41 -17.69
N GLY A 146 -31.29 -5.14 -17.29
CA GLY A 146 -30.23 -4.59 -16.45
C GLY A 146 -30.69 -4.34 -15.02
N LYS A 147 -29.79 -3.79 -14.20
CA LYS A 147 -30.10 -3.37 -12.82
C LYS A 147 -29.66 -1.93 -12.56
N SER A 148 -30.51 -1.17 -11.89
CA SER A 148 -30.17 0.17 -11.40
C SER A 148 -29.07 0.08 -10.31
N PRO A 149 -28.12 1.04 -10.23
CA PRO A 149 -28.03 2.25 -11.04
C PRO A 149 -27.21 2.13 -12.34
N ASN A 150 -26.51 1.00 -12.58
CA ASN A 150 -25.80 0.71 -13.84
C ASN A 150 -26.67 -0.11 -14.80
N THR A 151 -27.74 0.50 -15.31
CA THR A 151 -28.77 -0.17 -16.12
C THR A 151 -28.28 -0.70 -17.45
N GLU A 152 -27.17 -0.17 -17.98
CA GLU A 152 -26.57 -0.62 -19.23
C GLU A 152 -25.38 -1.57 -19.02
N ASN A 153 -25.05 -1.88 -17.77
CA ASN A 153 -23.85 -2.62 -17.37
C ASN A 153 -22.56 -2.03 -17.98
N SER A 154 -22.48 -0.69 -18.01
CA SER A 154 -21.33 0.07 -18.51
C SER A 154 -20.09 -0.17 -17.64
N ASN A 155 -18.93 -0.32 -18.26
CA ASN A 155 -17.64 -0.48 -17.58
C ASN A 155 -16.56 0.36 -18.30
N PRO A 156 -16.04 1.45 -17.69
CA PRO A 156 -16.32 1.92 -16.33
C PRO A 156 -17.74 2.51 -16.18
N TYR A 157 -18.26 2.45 -14.96
CA TYR A 157 -19.52 3.08 -14.57
C TYR A 157 -19.25 4.38 -13.81
N PHE A 158 -19.88 5.49 -14.21
CA PHE A 158 -19.78 6.77 -13.51
C PHE A 158 -20.82 6.84 -12.39
N VAL A 159 -20.34 7.01 -11.17
CA VAL A 159 -21.15 6.97 -9.95
C VAL A 159 -21.95 8.26 -9.83
N THR A 160 -23.17 8.16 -9.30
CA THR A 160 -24.07 9.32 -9.14
C THR A 160 -24.33 9.64 -7.66
N ASN A 161 -24.88 10.83 -7.42
CA ASN A 161 -25.35 11.24 -6.09
C ASN A 161 -26.75 10.72 -5.75
N ASN A 162 -27.45 10.10 -6.71
CA ASN A 162 -28.79 9.55 -6.49
C ASN A 162 -29.01 8.30 -7.37
N PRO A 163 -28.84 7.08 -6.82
CA PRO A 163 -28.49 6.76 -5.43
C PRO A 163 -27.01 7.04 -5.10
N ALA A 164 -26.76 7.73 -3.98
CA ALA A 164 -25.43 8.23 -3.61
C ALA A 164 -24.38 7.12 -3.41
N GLY A 165 -23.35 7.12 -4.25
CA GLY A 165 -22.19 6.24 -4.10
C GLY A 165 -22.44 4.79 -4.50
N VAL A 166 -23.61 4.47 -5.04
CA VAL A 166 -24.04 3.10 -5.31
C VAL A 166 -23.64 2.68 -6.73
N TYR A 167 -23.27 1.41 -6.90
CA TYR A 167 -22.93 0.82 -8.18
C TYR A 167 -23.30 -0.65 -8.24
N ASN A 168 -23.36 -1.19 -9.46
CA ASN A 168 -23.48 -2.61 -9.73
C ASN A 168 -22.76 -2.95 -11.03
N PHE A 169 -22.25 -4.18 -11.10
CA PHE A 169 -21.70 -4.78 -12.32
C PHE A 169 -22.27 -6.18 -12.45
N LEU A 170 -22.72 -6.52 -13.63
CA LEU A 170 -23.31 -7.80 -13.95
C LEU A 170 -22.29 -8.66 -14.73
N LEU A 171 -21.78 -9.71 -14.09
CA LEU A 171 -20.87 -10.69 -14.69
C LEU A 171 -21.68 -11.78 -15.41
N ASP A 172 -21.17 -12.22 -16.55
CA ASP A 172 -21.77 -13.23 -17.43
C ASP A 172 -21.10 -14.60 -17.26
N PRO A 173 -21.74 -15.57 -16.59
CA PRO A 173 -21.26 -16.94 -16.44
C PRO A 173 -21.08 -17.64 -17.79
N ASN A 174 -21.86 -17.30 -18.82
CA ASN A 174 -21.72 -17.91 -20.15
C ASN A 174 -20.42 -17.48 -20.85
N LYS A 175 -19.80 -16.38 -20.40
CA LYS A 175 -18.46 -15.94 -20.82
C LYS A 175 -17.36 -16.43 -19.87
N GLY A 176 -17.70 -17.28 -18.90
CA GLY A 176 -16.80 -17.77 -17.86
C GLY A 176 -16.31 -16.64 -16.93
N GLN A 177 -17.06 -15.54 -16.78
CA GLN A 177 -16.64 -14.42 -15.92
C GLN A 177 -16.79 -14.73 -14.42
N THR A 178 -17.47 -15.83 -14.09
CA THR A 178 -17.66 -16.29 -12.72
C THR A 178 -17.05 -17.65 -12.47
N ASP A 179 -16.13 -18.09 -13.35
CA ASP A 179 -15.46 -19.38 -13.17
C ASP A 179 -14.50 -19.33 -11.97
N PRO A 180 -14.44 -20.39 -11.14
CA PRO A 180 -13.46 -20.49 -10.07
C PRO A 180 -12.03 -20.24 -10.57
N GLY A 181 -11.27 -19.41 -9.87
CA GLY A 181 -9.91 -18.98 -10.23
C GLY A 181 -9.86 -17.73 -11.12
N ARG A 182 -11.00 -17.23 -11.62
CA ARG A 182 -11.04 -15.91 -12.27
C ARG A 182 -10.64 -14.82 -11.29
N THR A 183 -9.83 -13.88 -11.77
CA THR A 183 -9.37 -12.75 -10.97
C THR A 183 -9.66 -11.44 -11.69
N TYR A 184 -10.03 -10.42 -10.91
CA TYR A 184 -10.32 -9.08 -11.39
C TYR A 184 -9.64 -8.05 -10.50
N ILE A 185 -9.46 -6.83 -11.02
CA ILE A 185 -9.10 -5.67 -10.23
C ILE A 185 -10.25 -4.68 -10.33
N PHE A 186 -10.96 -4.49 -9.23
CA PHE A 186 -11.94 -3.42 -9.10
C PHE A 186 -11.24 -2.13 -8.71
N VAL A 187 -11.56 -1.08 -9.46
CA VAL A 187 -10.94 0.23 -9.32
C VAL A 187 -11.99 1.26 -8.98
N VAL A 188 -11.78 2.01 -7.91
CA VAL A 188 -12.50 3.26 -7.62
C VAL A 188 -11.62 4.41 -8.08
N ASN A 189 -12.11 5.21 -9.03
CA ASN A 189 -11.44 6.37 -9.60
C ASN A 189 -12.13 7.65 -9.12
N PRO A 190 -11.54 8.40 -8.18
CA PRO A 190 -11.96 9.76 -7.86
C PRO A 190 -11.70 10.72 -9.04
N PRO A 191 -12.40 11.87 -9.11
CA PRO A 191 -12.16 12.88 -10.13
C PRO A 191 -10.74 13.49 -10.03
N PRO A 192 -10.23 14.12 -11.12
CA PRO A 192 -8.99 14.87 -11.07
C PRO A 192 -9.01 15.93 -9.95
N ASN A 193 -7.93 16.02 -9.17
CA ASN A 193 -7.79 16.91 -7.99
C ASN A 193 -8.60 16.51 -6.74
N SER A 194 -9.13 15.30 -6.68
CA SER A 194 -9.77 14.78 -5.46
C SER A 194 -8.77 14.63 -4.29
N ILE A 195 -9.26 14.84 -3.07
CA ILE A 195 -8.52 14.52 -1.82
C ILE A 195 -8.40 13.02 -1.58
N TYR A 196 -9.17 12.21 -2.31
CA TYR A 196 -9.14 10.76 -2.28
C TYR A 196 -8.20 10.22 -3.36
N LYS A 197 -7.49 9.13 -3.06
CA LYS A 197 -6.66 8.42 -4.04
C LYS A 197 -7.45 7.32 -4.74
N GLN A 198 -7.03 6.96 -5.95
CA GLN A 198 -7.52 5.78 -6.65
C GLN A 198 -7.38 4.56 -5.74
N ARG A 199 -8.44 3.78 -5.63
CA ARG A 199 -8.48 2.56 -4.84
C ARG A 199 -8.45 1.35 -5.78
N ARG A 200 -7.63 0.33 -5.47
CA ARG A 200 -7.58 -0.93 -6.24
C ARG A 200 -7.78 -2.12 -5.33
N ILE A 201 -8.70 -3.00 -5.72
CA ILE A 201 -9.10 -4.16 -4.92
C ILE A 201 -9.10 -5.36 -5.85
N LYS A 202 -8.23 -6.32 -5.53
CA LYS A 202 -8.17 -7.60 -6.24
C LYS A 202 -9.33 -8.47 -5.80
N ILE A 203 -10.00 -9.09 -6.75
CA ILE A 203 -11.14 -9.96 -6.56
C ILE A 203 -10.73 -11.32 -7.12
N GLU A 204 -10.97 -12.36 -6.36
CA GLU A 204 -10.72 -13.75 -6.78
C GLU A 204 -11.99 -14.56 -6.58
N ILE A 205 -12.51 -15.14 -7.66
CA ILE A 205 -13.67 -16.03 -7.60
C ILE A 205 -13.21 -17.38 -7.04
N LEU A 206 -13.68 -17.74 -5.86
CA LEU A 206 -13.33 -18.99 -5.19
C LEU A 206 -14.19 -20.15 -5.65
N ALA A 207 -15.49 -19.91 -5.77
CA ALA A 207 -16.46 -20.92 -6.13
C ALA A 207 -17.64 -20.27 -6.86
N SER A 208 -18.20 -21.03 -7.80
CA SER A 208 -19.48 -20.75 -8.39
C SER A 208 -20.29 -22.06 -8.33
N SER A 209 -21.41 -22.04 -7.62
CA SER A 209 -22.23 -23.23 -7.37
C SER A 209 -23.69 -22.96 -7.67
N GLY A 210 -24.31 -23.77 -8.53
CA GLY A 210 -25.76 -23.78 -8.76
C GLY A 210 -26.15 -24.23 -10.15
N THR A 211 -27.26 -24.95 -10.26
CA THR A 211 -27.97 -25.20 -11.53
C THR A 211 -29.03 -24.11 -11.75
N GLN A 212 -29.47 -23.93 -13.01
CA GLN A 212 -30.41 -22.91 -13.49
C GLN A 212 -31.36 -22.37 -12.40
N GLY A 213 -31.11 -21.14 -11.96
CA GLY A 213 -31.96 -20.40 -11.03
C GLY A 213 -31.45 -20.19 -9.59
N ASN A 214 -30.31 -20.76 -9.17
CA ASN A 214 -29.71 -20.53 -7.84
C ASN A 214 -28.17 -20.63 -7.83
N GLY A 215 -27.49 -19.83 -8.66
CA GLY A 215 -26.02 -19.75 -8.69
C GLY A 215 -25.44 -18.85 -7.59
N VAL A 216 -24.76 -19.41 -6.61
CA VAL A 216 -24.02 -18.67 -5.58
C VAL A 216 -22.57 -18.51 -6.02
N VAL A 217 -22.07 -17.27 -6.04
CA VAL A 217 -20.64 -16.98 -6.23
C VAL A 217 -20.01 -16.58 -4.92
N ARG A 218 -18.93 -17.27 -4.59
CA ARG A 218 -18.07 -16.94 -3.46
C ARG A 218 -16.80 -16.34 -3.99
N TYR A 219 -16.41 -15.19 -3.45
CA TYR A 219 -15.20 -14.50 -3.86
C TYR A 219 -14.47 -13.92 -2.66
N VAL A 220 -13.19 -13.61 -2.89
CA VAL A 220 -12.36 -12.87 -1.94
C VAL A 220 -11.98 -11.54 -2.56
N ALA A 221 -12.21 -10.46 -1.82
CA ALA A 221 -11.68 -9.13 -2.13
C ALA A 221 -10.46 -8.85 -1.25
N SER A 222 -9.36 -8.41 -1.85
CA SER A 222 -8.09 -8.07 -1.18
C SER A 222 -7.62 -6.68 -1.62
N SER A 223 -7.30 -5.82 -0.66
CA SER A 223 -6.87 -4.44 -0.95
C SER A 223 -5.45 -4.46 -1.48
N LEU A 224 -5.21 -3.77 -2.60
CA LEU A 224 -3.88 -3.67 -3.20
C LEU A 224 -3.09 -2.46 -2.69
N ASP A 225 -3.77 -1.52 -2.04
CA ASP A 225 -3.20 -0.31 -1.42
C ASP A 225 -2.90 -0.47 0.08
N GLY A 226 -3.19 -1.65 0.66
CA GLY A 226 -3.07 -1.91 2.09
C GLY A 226 -4.08 -1.20 2.98
N GLN A 227 -5.07 -0.49 2.41
CA GLN A 227 -6.12 0.18 3.17
C GLN A 227 -7.27 -0.79 3.51
N PRO A 228 -7.94 -0.64 4.67
CA PRO A 228 -9.09 -1.46 5.03
C PRO A 228 -10.25 -1.37 4.04
N ILE A 229 -10.79 -2.51 3.62
CA ILE A 229 -12.00 -2.58 2.77
C ILE A 229 -13.25 -2.40 3.63
N SER A 230 -13.28 -3.02 4.80
CA SER A 230 -14.38 -2.93 5.77
C SER A 230 -14.09 -1.90 6.87
N LEU A 231 -15.14 -1.51 7.62
CA LEU A 231 -15.04 -0.62 8.77
C LEU A 231 -14.34 -1.25 9.98
N THR A 232 -14.18 -2.57 9.98
CA THR A 232 -13.50 -3.33 11.04
C THR A 232 -11.98 -3.40 10.84
N GLY A 233 -11.46 -2.86 9.74
CA GLY A 233 -10.01 -2.80 9.49
C GLY A 233 -9.49 -3.90 8.56
N GLU A 234 -10.36 -4.79 8.07
CA GLU A 234 -9.92 -5.92 7.25
C GLU A 234 -9.49 -5.44 5.86
N THR A 235 -8.28 -5.81 5.47
CA THR A 235 -7.76 -5.58 4.10
C THR A 235 -8.12 -6.71 3.15
N ARG A 236 -8.68 -7.81 3.67
CA ARG A 236 -9.16 -8.96 2.90
C ARG A 236 -10.49 -9.43 3.47
N ILE A 237 -11.50 -9.53 2.61
CA ILE A 237 -12.84 -9.99 2.99
C ILE A 237 -13.27 -11.12 2.04
N GLU A 238 -14.00 -12.08 2.59
CA GLU A 238 -14.65 -13.15 1.82
C GLU A 238 -16.15 -12.89 1.80
N GLN A 239 -16.75 -12.87 0.61
CA GLN A 239 -18.16 -12.60 0.44
C GLN A 239 -18.81 -13.65 -0.45
N THR A 240 -20.10 -13.83 -0.22
CA THR A 240 -20.96 -14.75 -0.93
C THR A 240 -22.12 -13.97 -1.50
N VAL A 241 -22.26 -13.98 -2.82
CA VAL A 241 -23.36 -13.33 -3.54
C VAL A 241 -24.23 -14.41 -4.16
N VAL A 242 -25.55 -14.24 -4.09
CA VAL A 242 -26.52 -15.16 -4.66
C VAL A 242 -26.98 -14.61 -6.01
N LEU A 243 -27.14 -15.48 -7.01
CA LEU A 243 -27.78 -15.14 -8.28
C LEU A 243 -29.09 -14.42 -7.99
N VAL A 244 -29.37 -13.37 -8.74
CA VAL A 244 -30.73 -12.85 -8.83
C VAL A 244 -31.35 -13.55 -10.01
N PRO A 245 -32.08 -14.68 -9.83
CA PRO A 245 -32.84 -15.24 -10.92
C PRO A 245 -33.79 -14.15 -11.39
N ASN A 246 -33.67 -13.80 -12.68
CA ASN A 246 -34.40 -12.79 -13.44
C ASN A 246 -33.88 -11.34 -13.41
N ALA A 247 -33.17 -10.94 -14.47
CA ALA A 247 -33.02 -9.53 -14.83
C ALA A 247 -34.22 -8.94 -15.61
N GLU A 248 -35.15 -9.77 -16.11
CA GLU A 248 -36.41 -10.05 -15.38
C GLU A 248 -37.23 -11.29 -15.85
N VAL A 249 -36.97 -12.00 -16.98
CA VAL A 249 -37.72 -13.26 -17.28
C VAL A 249 -36.98 -14.37 -18.09
N VAL A 250 -35.69 -14.56 -17.84
CA VAL A 250 -34.80 -15.64 -18.36
C VAL A 250 -34.32 -15.50 -19.81
N GLY A 251 -33.04 -15.17 -19.92
CA GLY A 251 -32.22 -15.22 -21.12
C GLY A 251 -30.87 -14.56 -20.84
N LEU A 252 -29.94 -15.32 -20.23
CA LEU A 252 -28.68 -14.93 -19.57
C LEU A 252 -28.81 -14.71 -18.04
N ASP A 253 -28.10 -15.56 -17.29
CA ASP A 253 -27.90 -15.42 -15.85
C ASP A 253 -26.79 -14.38 -15.64
N LEU A 254 -27.05 -13.31 -14.90
CA LEU A 254 -26.07 -12.26 -14.63
C LEU A 254 -25.87 -12.10 -13.13
N LEU A 255 -24.61 -11.97 -12.71
CA LEU A 255 -24.23 -11.90 -11.30
C LEU A 255 -23.73 -10.52 -10.90
N ALA A 256 -24.30 -9.96 -9.83
CA ALA A 256 -23.86 -8.68 -9.31
C ALA A 256 -22.53 -8.82 -8.54
N PHE A 257 -21.58 -7.91 -8.79
CA PHE A 257 -20.38 -7.78 -7.97
C PHE A 257 -20.59 -6.73 -6.87
N GLU A 258 -20.52 -7.16 -5.60
CA GLU A 258 -21.16 -6.45 -4.49
C GLU A 258 -20.23 -6.36 -3.27
N PHE A 259 -19.56 -5.23 -3.09
CA PHE A 259 -18.88 -4.97 -1.82
C PHE A 259 -18.92 -3.49 -1.50
N THR A 260 -18.92 -3.18 -0.20
CA THR A 260 -18.81 -1.79 0.25
C THR A 260 -17.34 -1.46 0.39
N THR A 261 -16.93 -0.34 -0.20
CA THR A 261 -15.54 0.11 -0.19
C THR A 261 -15.43 1.45 0.52
N ASN A 262 -14.57 1.51 1.53
CA ASN A 262 -14.23 2.76 2.20
C ASN A 262 -13.20 3.54 1.40
N LEU A 263 -13.37 4.85 1.29
CA LEU A 263 -12.46 5.72 0.58
C LEU A 263 -11.90 6.74 1.56
N CYS A 264 -10.62 6.56 1.87
CA CYS A 264 -9.93 7.44 2.79
C CYS A 264 -9.22 8.59 2.10
N GLN A 265 -9.26 9.76 2.75
CA GLN A 265 -8.43 10.89 2.36
C GLN A 265 -6.98 10.45 2.29
N ALA A 266 -6.28 10.87 1.24
CA ALA A 266 -4.92 10.42 0.95
C ALA A 266 -3.92 10.76 2.06
N ASN A 267 -4.09 11.94 2.67
CA ASN A 267 -3.22 12.49 3.69
C ASN A 267 -4.08 12.85 4.90
N GLN A 268 -4.20 11.93 5.84
CA GLN A 268 -4.95 12.11 7.09
C GLN A 268 -4.12 12.72 8.21
N LEU A 269 -2.80 12.76 8.02
CA LEU A 269 -1.82 13.20 9.01
C LEU A 269 -0.75 13.99 8.27
N GLN A 270 -0.22 15.03 8.92
CA GLN A 270 0.91 15.80 8.40
C GLN A 270 1.93 16.07 9.50
N ILE A 271 3.21 15.83 9.22
CA ILE A 271 4.31 16.20 10.12
C ILE A 271 5.21 17.26 9.48
N VAL A 272 5.52 18.30 10.26
CA VAL A 272 6.52 19.32 9.91
C VAL A 272 7.59 19.33 10.99
N LYS A 273 8.85 19.45 10.58
CA LYS A 273 10.02 19.48 11.47
C LYS A 273 10.81 20.76 11.28
N THR A 274 11.10 21.43 12.39
CA THR A 274 11.92 22.63 12.44
C THR A 274 12.90 22.57 13.62
N SER A 275 13.83 23.51 13.66
CA SER A 275 14.75 23.73 14.79
C SER A 275 14.71 25.21 15.20
N ASP A 276 15.31 25.53 16.34
CA ASP A 276 15.49 26.90 16.82
C ASP A 276 16.60 27.67 16.09
N ARG A 277 17.45 27.00 15.29
CA ARG A 277 18.62 27.60 14.66
C ARG A 277 19.02 26.91 13.36
N ALA A 278 19.53 27.68 12.40
CA ALA A 278 19.99 27.12 11.12
C ALA A 278 21.42 26.53 11.17
N ALA A 279 22.21 26.88 12.20
CA ALA A 279 23.56 26.39 12.40
C ALA A 279 23.88 26.20 13.89
N ALA A 280 24.80 25.27 14.18
CA ALA A 280 25.24 25.00 15.55
C ALA A 280 26.69 24.46 15.57
N GLU A 281 27.34 24.60 16.72
CA GLU A 281 28.69 24.11 16.98
C GLU A 281 28.66 22.94 17.97
N PRO A 282 29.66 22.05 17.99
CA PRO A 282 29.80 21.06 19.06
C PRO A 282 29.73 21.70 20.45
N GLY A 283 28.93 21.11 21.33
CA GLY A 283 28.58 21.65 22.65
C GLY A 283 27.24 22.38 22.70
N ASP A 284 26.76 22.91 21.58
CA ASP A 284 25.44 23.56 21.50
C ASP A 284 24.31 22.58 21.79
N THR A 285 23.24 23.11 22.38
CA THR A 285 21.94 22.43 22.48
C THR A 285 20.98 23.02 21.47
N VAL A 286 20.47 22.17 20.57
CA VAL A 286 19.50 22.52 19.53
C VAL A 286 18.12 22.04 19.97
N ILE A 287 17.11 22.90 19.84
CA ILE A 287 15.72 22.58 20.14
C ILE A 287 14.98 22.31 18.83
N TYR A 288 14.58 21.07 18.62
CA TYR A 288 13.73 20.65 17.52
C TYR A 288 12.25 20.79 17.89
N ARG A 289 11.43 21.13 16.91
CA ARG A 289 9.96 21.15 17.00
C ARG A 289 9.36 20.28 15.91
N LEU A 290 8.48 19.37 16.32
CA LEU A 290 7.66 18.52 15.46
C LEU A 290 6.21 18.99 15.58
N SER A 291 5.62 19.43 14.49
CA SER A 291 4.21 19.82 14.42
C SER A 291 3.45 18.75 13.65
N VAL A 292 2.60 18.00 14.37
CA VAL A 292 1.77 16.91 13.83
C VAL A 292 0.34 17.40 13.71
N LYS A 293 -0.11 17.68 12.49
CA LYS A 293 -1.47 18.16 12.20
C LYS A 293 -2.39 17.00 11.82
N ASN A 294 -3.55 16.93 12.47
CA ASN A 294 -4.62 16.02 12.07
C ASN A 294 -5.40 16.62 10.88
N LEU A 295 -5.36 15.95 9.72
CA LEU A 295 -6.09 16.32 8.51
C LEU A 295 -7.31 15.41 8.27
N ALA A 296 -7.53 14.42 9.13
CA ALA A 296 -8.64 13.49 9.03
C ALA A 296 -9.95 14.12 9.51
N ASP A 297 -11.05 13.60 8.98
CA ASP A 297 -12.44 13.87 9.40
C ASP A 297 -12.80 13.24 10.77
N ALA A 298 -11.85 12.66 11.48
CA ALA A 298 -12.01 12.13 12.83
C ALA A 298 -10.78 12.45 13.69
N GLY A 299 -10.92 12.35 15.02
CA GLY A 299 -9.78 12.46 15.93
C GLY A 299 -8.74 11.36 15.68
N LEU A 300 -7.47 11.65 15.94
CA LEU A 300 -6.38 10.68 15.86
C LEU A 300 -5.80 10.40 17.25
N ASN A 301 -5.68 9.12 17.60
CA ASN A 301 -5.10 8.65 18.86
C ASN A 301 -3.83 7.83 18.61
N ASN A 302 -3.18 7.40 19.70
CA ASN A 302 -1.99 6.55 19.69
C ASN A 302 -0.89 7.10 18.77
N ILE A 303 -0.61 8.40 18.93
CA ILE A 303 0.35 9.11 18.09
C ILE A 303 1.75 8.66 18.47
N PHE A 304 2.50 8.26 17.46
CA PHE A 304 3.81 7.65 17.58
C PHE A 304 4.76 8.28 16.56
N VAL A 305 5.76 9.01 17.04
CA VAL A 305 6.76 9.69 16.21
C VAL A 305 8.12 9.04 16.41
N ILE A 306 8.78 8.67 15.32
CA ILE A 306 10.18 8.23 15.32
C ILE A 306 11.02 9.32 14.68
N ASP A 307 12.04 9.77 15.38
CA ASP A 307 12.99 10.78 14.96
C ASP A 307 14.40 10.17 14.91
N ASN A 308 15.00 10.13 13.72
CA ASN A 308 16.35 9.64 13.50
C ASN A 308 17.33 10.81 13.55
N LEU A 309 18.03 10.90 14.66
CA LEU A 309 19.07 11.87 14.91
C LEU A 309 20.31 11.59 14.05
N PRO A 310 20.99 12.64 13.56
CA PRO A 310 22.26 12.48 12.87
C PRO A 310 23.36 12.00 13.82
N LEU A 311 24.47 11.51 13.26
CA LEU A 311 25.69 11.25 14.04
C LEU A 311 26.09 12.48 14.86
N GLY A 312 26.46 12.26 16.12
CA GLY A 312 26.92 13.31 17.02
C GLY A 312 25.83 14.17 17.66
N PHE A 313 24.56 13.76 17.57
CA PHE A 313 23.44 14.43 18.23
C PHE A 313 22.95 13.58 19.41
N ASN A 314 23.19 14.06 20.63
CA ASN A 314 22.77 13.38 21.85
C ASN A 314 21.42 13.91 22.31
N PHE A 315 20.40 13.06 22.29
CA PHE A 315 19.08 13.38 22.82
C PHE A 315 19.13 13.72 24.32
N LEU A 316 18.37 14.74 24.75
CA LEU A 316 18.21 15.13 26.15
C LEU A 316 16.81 14.74 26.66
N PRO A 317 16.60 13.60 27.36
CA PRO A 317 15.27 13.10 27.68
C PRO A 317 14.38 14.05 28.50
N LYS A 318 14.98 14.83 29.41
CA LYS A 318 14.23 15.78 30.27
C LYS A 318 13.76 17.04 29.54
N SER A 319 14.17 17.23 28.27
CA SER A 319 13.83 18.39 27.46
C SER A 319 12.45 18.32 26.79
N VAL A 320 11.84 17.13 26.74
CA VAL A 320 10.62 16.91 25.95
C VAL A 320 9.46 17.70 26.53
N ARG A 321 8.76 18.42 25.66
CA ARG A 321 7.51 19.13 25.97
C ARG A 321 6.52 18.85 24.85
N GLY A 322 5.26 18.66 25.20
CA GLY A 322 4.16 18.52 24.24
C GLY A 322 3.05 19.50 24.55
N GLU A 323 2.36 19.96 23.51
CA GLU A 323 1.12 20.72 23.65
C GLU A 323 0.13 20.40 22.52
N VAL A 324 -1.15 20.53 22.81
CA VAL A 324 -2.24 20.55 21.82
C VAL A 324 -3.10 21.77 22.14
N ASP A 325 -3.28 22.66 21.17
CA ASP A 325 -4.12 23.87 21.32
C ASP A 325 -3.70 24.76 22.52
N GLY A 326 -2.39 24.85 22.77
CA GLY A 326 -1.81 25.61 23.90
C GLY A 326 -1.96 24.94 25.28
N GLN A 327 -2.57 23.75 25.35
CA GLN A 327 -2.63 22.96 26.58
C GLN A 327 -1.48 21.94 26.63
N PRO A 328 -0.72 21.86 27.74
CA PRO A 328 0.38 20.92 27.86
C PRO A 328 -0.13 19.48 27.83
N VAL A 329 0.56 18.62 27.10
CA VAL A 329 0.29 17.17 27.04
C VAL A 329 1.52 16.37 27.40
N THR A 330 1.29 15.22 28.04
CA THR A 330 2.36 14.29 28.38
C THR A 330 2.82 13.56 27.13
N ILE A 331 4.12 13.66 26.85
CA ILE A 331 4.82 12.90 25.82
C ILE A 331 5.80 11.97 26.52
N THR A 332 5.65 10.67 26.31
CA THR A 332 6.66 9.70 26.72
C THR A 332 7.73 9.63 25.63
N SER A 333 8.99 9.63 26.04
CA SER A 333 10.12 9.62 25.11
C SER A 333 11.12 8.52 25.45
N GLU A 334 11.61 7.83 24.44
CA GLU A 334 12.60 6.76 24.56
C GLU A 334 13.70 6.99 23.55
N GLY A 335 14.95 7.09 24.01
CA GLY A 335 16.12 7.24 23.15
C GLY A 335 16.88 5.91 23.04
N ASN A 336 17.14 5.45 21.82
CA ASN A 336 17.95 4.28 21.53
C ASN A 336 18.99 4.63 20.46
N ALA A 337 20.26 4.77 20.88
CA ALA A 337 21.37 5.22 20.04
C ALA A 337 21.03 6.51 19.27
N ASN A 338 20.78 6.42 17.97
CA ASN A 338 20.50 7.55 17.09
C ASN A 338 19.00 7.75 16.83
N THR A 339 18.12 6.97 17.45
CA THR A 339 16.67 7.06 17.24
C THR A 339 15.98 7.49 18.52
N VAL A 340 15.11 8.49 18.42
CA VAL A 340 14.26 8.96 19.51
C VAL A 340 12.81 8.70 19.14
N THR A 341 12.08 8.09 20.07
CA THR A 341 10.68 7.76 19.90
C THR A 341 9.84 8.60 20.85
N PHE A 342 8.79 9.25 20.33
CA PHE A 342 7.82 10.01 21.10
C PHE A 342 6.44 9.35 21.01
N ARG A 343 5.76 9.21 22.15
CA ARG A 343 4.42 8.61 22.25
C ARG A 343 3.49 9.48 23.09
N THR A 344 2.23 9.52 22.70
CA THR A 344 1.16 10.12 23.50
C THR A 344 -0.17 9.41 23.29
N ASP A 345 -0.93 9.28 24.38
CA ASP A 345 -2.28 8.70 24.37
C ASP A 345 -3.36 9.77 24.14
N VAL A 346 -2.97 11.05 24.03
CA VAL A 346 -3.90 12.14 23.76
C VAL A 346 -4.45 12.02 22.35
N THR A 347 -5.76 12.22 22.21
CA THR A 347 -6.41 12.32 20.90
C THR A 347 -6.21 13.72 20.34
N ILE A 348 -5.66 13.83 19.14
CA ILE A 348 -5.58 15.08 18.37
C ILE A 348 -6.94 15.27 17.67
N PRO A 349 -7.74 16.30 18.01
CA PRO A 349 -9.00 16.56 17.32
C PRO A 349 -8.77 16.94 15.84
N THR A 350 -9.82 16.85 15.02
CA THR A 350 -9.78 17.29 13.62
C THR A 350 -9.29 18.73 13.51
N ASP A 351 -8.44 19.00 12.51
CA ASP A 351 -7.81 20.30 12.23
C ASP A 351 -6.89 20.87 13.33
N LYS A 352 -6.65 20.14 14.42
CA LYS A 352 -5.72 20.54 15.49
C LYS A 352 -4.31 20.00 15.25
N VAL A 353 -3.35 20.60 15.96
CA VAL A 353 -1.92 20.29 15.87
C VAL A 353 -1.39 19.87 17.23
N LEU A 354 -0.68 18.74 17.27
CA LEU A 354 0.19 18.35 18.36
C LEU A 354 1.59 18.90 18.09
N ASN A 355 2.07 19.77 18.97
CA ASN A 355 3.46 20.24 18.93
C ASN A 355 4.29 19.45 19.93
N ILE A 356 5.41 18.90 19.49
CA ILE A 356 6.41 18.23 20.34
C ILE A 356 7.71 19.02 20.19
N ALA A 357 8.23 19.54 21.30
CA ALA A 357 9.55 20.15 21.36
C ALA A 357 10.50 19.24 22.13
N TYR A 358 11.72 19.07 21.63
CA TYR A 358 12.77 18.32 22.30
C TYR A 358 14.15 18.87 21.96
N ALA A 359 15.14 18.58 22.78
CA ALA A 359 16.49 19.08 22.61
C ALA A 359 17.49 17.95 22.34
N ALA A 360 18.50 18.27 21.52
CA ALA A 360 19.67 17.43 21.30
C ALA A 360 20.94 18.27 21.45
N GLN A 361 21.93 17.74 22.16
CA GLN A 361 23.24 18.35 22.31
C GLN A 361 24.21 17.81 21.26
N LEU A 362 24.96 18.69 20.60
CA LEU A 362 25.95 18.29 19.60
C LEU A 362 27.26 17.86 20.28
N THR A 363 27.83 16.75 19.82
CA THR A 363 29.17 16.29 20.18
C THR A 363 30.19 16.69 19.11
N ALA A 364 31.48 16.46 19.36
CA ALA A 364 32.54 16.68 18.36
C ALA A 364 32.34 15.84 17.09
N ASP A 365 31.71 14.66 17.19
CA ASP A 365 31.42 13.79 16.04
C ASP A 365 30.35 14.38 15.11
N ALA A 366 29.60 15.40 15.53
CA ALA A 366 28.65 16.09 14.67
C ALA A 366 29.32 16.75 13.45
N LEU A 367 30.63 17.03 13.53
CA LEU A 367 31.41 17.54 12.39
C LEU A 367 31.53 16.55 11.24
N ARG A 368 31.40 15.26 11.52
CA ARG A 368 31.39 14.17 10.52
C ARG A 368 29.98 13.89 9.99
N SER A 369 28.99 14.64 10.45
CA SER A 369 27.59 14.47 10.11
C SER A 369 27.14 15.47 9.05
N ASN A 370 26.15 15.09 8.24
CA ASN A 370 25.47 16.01 7.31
C ASN A 370 24.41 16.90 8.00
N GLY A 371 24.23 16.74 9.32
CA GLY A 371 23.28 17.48 10.14
C GLY A 371 21.81 17.24 9.78
N ARG A 372 21.51 16.18 9.01
CA ARG A 372 20.17 15.88 8.51
C ARG A 372 19.39 15.05 9.52
N ASN A 373 18.46 15.68 10.21
CA ASN A 373 17.54 15.00 11.13
C ASN A 373 16.21 14.70 10.41
N THR A 374 15.69 13.47 10.55
CA THR A 374 14.47 13.02 9.87
C THR A 374 13.47 12.40 10.84
N ALA A 375 12.19 12.76 10.74
CA ALA A 375 11.12 12.22 11.56
C ALA A 375 9.97 11.63 10.73
N ILE A 376 9.38 10.53 11.21
CA ILE A 376 8.15 9.94 10.68
C ILE A 376 7.11 9.87 11.80
N VAL A 377 5.84 10.02 11.45
CA VAL A 377 4.73 9.90 12.41
C VAL A 377 3.76 8.82 11.96
N ASN A 378 3.22 8.10 12.93
CA ASN A 378 2.09 7.20 12.78
C ASN A 378 1.02 7.60 13.80
N GLY A 379 -0.23 7.28 13.48
CA GLY A 379 -1.38 7.47 14.36
C GLY A 379 -2.49 6.51 13.97
N GLN A 380 -3.54 6.47 14.78
CA GLN A 380 -4.73 5.68 14.51
C GLN A 380 -5.96 6.58 14.57
N ARG A 381 -6.96 6.28 13.75
CA ARG A 381 -8.24 6.99 13.85
C ARG A 381 -8.99 6.57 15.11
N ALA A 382 -9.64 7.53 15.77
CA ALA A 382 -10.39 7.28 16.99
C ALA A 382 -11.70 6.50 16.76
N ASP A 383 -12.27 6.57 15.55
CA ASP A 383 -13.56 5.96 15.20
C ASP A 383 -13.44 4.46 14.85
N ASN A 384 -12.45 4.07 14.05
CA ASN A 384 -12.31 2.72 13.49
C ASN A 384 -10.90 2.13 13.63
N ARG A 385 -9.98 2.84 14.31
CA ARG A 385 -8.58 2.43 14.56
C ARG A 385 -7.73 2.22 13.31
N PHE A 386 -8.14 2.73 12.15
CA PHE A 386 -7.30 2.63 10.95
C PHE A 386 -5.99 3.39 11.16
N SER A 387 -4.90 2.76 10.73
CA SER A 387 -3.57 3.36 10.83
C SER A 387 -3.38 4.42 9.76
N THR A 388 -2.79 5.55 10.16
CA THR A 388 -2.37 6.65 9.29
C THR A 388 -0.93 7.02 9.59
N LYS A 389 -0.20 7.51 8.59
CA LYS A 389 1.21 7.86 8.71
C LYS A 389 1.59 9.01 7.80
N ASP A 390 2.64 9.73 8.18
CA ASP A 390 3.28 10.74 7.33
C ASP A 390 4.79 10.85 7.60
N GLY A 391 5.52 11.46 6.66
CA GLY A 391 6.96 11.67 6.68
C GLY A 391 7.69 11.02 5.50
N PRO A 392 9.03 11.14 5.43
CA PRO A 392 9.89 11.73 6.45
C PRO A 392 9.91 13.27 6.42
N ALA A 393 9.59 13.92 7.54
CA ALA A 393 9.86 15.33 7.75
C ALA A 393 11.35 15.52 8.07
N THR A 394 12.06 16.26 7.20
CA THR A 394 13.51 16.46 7.31
C THR A 394 13.82 17.90 7.71
N HIS A 395 14.78 18.08 8.62
CA HIS A 395 15.43 19.37 8.85
C HIS A 395 16.95 19.21 8.82
N GLN A 396 17.62 20.06 8.06
CA GLN A 396 19.08 20.04 7.94
C GLN A 396 19.70 21.20 8.71
N LEU A 397 20.54 20.86 9.69
CA LEU A 397 21.29 21.81 10.49
C LEU A 397 22.72 21.96 9.94
N LYS A 398 23.19 23.19 9.73
CA LYS A 398 24.57 23.43 9.33
C LYS A 398 25.50 23.32 10.55
N ILE A 399 26.38 22.32 10.57
CA ILE A 399 27.34 22.16 11.66
C ILE A 399 28.58 23.00 11.37
N ARG A 400 29.00 23.79 12.36
CA ARG A 400 30.22 24.59 12.31
C ARG A 400 31.27 23.96 13.23
N PRO A 401 32.55 23.94 12.82
CA PRO A 401 33.64 23.40 13.65
C PRO A 401 33.83 24.07 15.02
N GLY A 402 33.48 25.35 15.13
CA GLY A 402 33.75 26.12 16.33
C GLY A 402 35.24 26.06 16.72
N ILE A 403 35.51 25.94 18.02
CA ILE A 403 36.88 25.82 18.57
C ILE A 403 37.43 24.39 18.58
N VAL A 404 36.63 23.39 18.21
CA VAL A 404 36.98 21.95 18.32
C VAL A 404 37.27 21.31 16.96
N SER A 405 37.59 22.12 15.94
CA SER A 405 38.01 21.59 14.63
C SER A 405 39.24 20.71 14.79
N ASP A 406 39.18 19.51 14.26
CA ASP A 406 40.33 18.62 14.09
C ASP A 406 41.01 18.81 12.73
N CYS A 407 40.73 19.89 12.01
CA CYS A 407 41.41 20.14 10.75
C CYS A 407 42.92 20.31 10.99
N GLY A 408 43.71 19.62 10.19
CA GLY A 408 45.16 19.73 10.21
C GLY A 408 45.68 20.68 9.14
N THR A 409 47.01 20.78 9.06
CA THR A 409 47.71 21.58 8.04
C THR A 409 48.66 20.69 7.23
N ILE A 410 48.53 20.74 5.90
CA ILE A 410 49.51 20.15 4.99
C ILE A 410 50.50 21.25 4.62
N ILE A 411 51.78 21.02 4.85
CA ILE A 411 52.85 21.91 4.39
C ILE A 411 53.73 21.18 3.39
N GLY A 412 54.43 21.91 2.53
CA GLY A 412 55.32 21.27 1.60
C GLY A 412 56.22 22.23 0.86
N ARG A 413 57.10 21.65 0.04
CA ARG A 413 58.01 22.37 -0.82
C ARG A 413 58.19 21.64 -2.14
N VAL A 414 58.29 22.41 -3.23
CA VAL A 414 58.86 21.96 -4.50
C VAL A 414 60.28 22.49 -4.59
N PHE A 415 61.27 21.63 -4.79
CA PHE A 415 62.68 22.01 -4.77
C PHE A 415 63.51 21.24 -5.79
N VAL A 416 64.67 21.82 -6.14
CA VAL A 416 65.65 21.21 -7.04
C VAL A 416 66.53 20.24 -6.25
N ASP A 417 66.28 18.95 -6.41
CA ASP A 417 67.03 17.88 -5.78
C ASP A 417 68.31 17.60 -6.58
N LYS A 418 69.45 17.93 -5.97
CA LYS A 418 70.77 17.86 -6.62
C LYS A 418 71.49 16.56 -6.31
N ASN A 419 71.17 15.93 -5.18
CA ASN A 419 71.81 14.72 -4.70
C ASN A 419 70.93 13.46 -4.84
N PHE A 420 69.73 13.62 -5.38
CA PHE A 420 68.78 12.56 -5.72
C PHE A 420 68.29 11.75 -4.52
N ASP A 421 68.21 12.37 -3.33
CA ASP A 421 67.72 11.71 -2.12
C ASP A 421 66.28 12.05 -1.74
N GLY A 422 65.67 13.02 -2.44
CA GLY A 422 64.29 13.48 -2.26
C GLY A 422 63.99 14.12 -0.91
N GLU A 423 65.01 14.51 -0.16
CA GLU A 423 64.89 15.37 1.02
C GLU A 423 65.55 16.70 0.71
N GLN A 424 64.97 17.81 1.15
CA GLN A 424 65.50 19.12 0.83
C GLN A 424 66.69 19.47 1.75
N GLN A 425 67.86 19.78 1.19
CA GLN A 425 69.03 20.25 1.96
C GLN A 425 69.50 21.67 1.61
N ARG A 426 70.54 22.10 2.31
CA ARG A 426 71.21 23.37 2.09
C ARG A 426 71.91 23.36 0.73
N GLY A 427 71.59 24.33 -0.12
CA GLY A 427 72.13 24.44 -1.49
C GLY A 427 71.16 23.97 -2.59
N GLU A 428 70.00 23.44 -2.18
CA GLU A 428 68.90 23.03 -3.06
C GLU A 428 67.81 24.11 -3.07
N PRO A 429 67.72 24.90 -4.16
CA PRO A 429 66.75 25.99 -4.25
C PRO A 429 65.31 25.44 -4.39
N GLY A 430 64.35 26.20 -3.85
CA GLY A 430 62.94 25.95 -4.12
C GLY A 430 62.54 26.37 -5.54
N VAL A 431 61.46 25.78 -6.04
CA VAL A 431 60.93 26.07 -7.37
C VAL A 431 59.64 26.89 -7.24
N PRO A 432 59.64 28.15 -7.70
CA PRO A 432 58.48 29.03 -7.57
C PRO A 432 57.41 28.72 -8.60
N ASN A 433 56.17 29.13 -8.31
CA ASN A 433 55.00 28.99 -9.18
C ASN A 433 54.66 27.56 -9.61
N ALA A 434 55.22 26.55 -8.93
CA ALA A 434 54.91 25.16 -9.15
C ALA A 434 53.48 24.89 -8.66
N VAL A 435 52.71 24.15 -9.46
CA VAL A 435 51.29 23.88 -9.22
C VAL A 435 51.11 22.46 -8.71
N ILE A 436 50.39 22.34 -7.60
CA ILE A 436 50.03 21.05 -6.99
C ILE A 436 48.51 20.93 -7.00
N PHE A 437 48.01 19.79 -7.45
CA PHE A 437 46.59 19.43 -7.35
C PHE A 437 46.40 18.38 -6.26
N LEU A 438 45.40 18.56 -5.40
CA LEU A 438 44.96 17.54 -4.43
C LEU A 438 43.79 16.72 -4.98
N GLU A 439 43.51 15.60 -4.33
CA GLU A 439 42.43 14.67 -4.69
C GLU A 439 41.03 15.29 -4.61
N ASP A 440 40.85 16.34 -3.81
CA ASP A 440 39.61 17.10 -3.66
C ASP A 440 39.43 18.21 -4.73
N GLY A 441 40.38 18.35 -5.65
CA GLY A 441 40.40 19.36 -6.70
C GLY A 441 41.04 20.69 -6.30
N ASN A 442 41.57 20.82 -5.09
CA ASN A 442 42.29 22.03 -4.68
C ASN A 442 43.57 22.23 -5.50
N ARG A 443 43.76 23.48 -5.98
CA ARG A 443 44.96 23.90 -6.73
C ARG A 443 45.82 24.82 -5.88
N ILE A 444 47.02 24.35 -5.55
CA ILE A 444 48.01 25.08 -4.76
C ILE A 444 49.13 25.58 -5.69
N THR A 445 49.68 26.77 -5.42
CA THR A 445 50.83 27.31 -6.15
C THR A 445 51.92 27.68 -5.16
N THR A 446 53.16 27.28 -5.43
CA THR A 446 54.29 27.56 -4.53
C THR A 446 54.72 29.02 -4.56
N ASP A 447 55.22 29.48 -3.42
CA ASP A 447 55.81 30.80 -3.24
C ASP A 447 57.19 30.93 -3.94
N PRO A 448 57.85 32.11 -3.90
CA PRO A 448 59.19 32.31 -4.48
C PRO A 448 60.28 31.36 -3.97
N ASN A 449 60.11 30.78 -2.79
CA ASN A 449 61.02 29.81 -2.17
C ASN A 449 60.56 28.36 -2.36
N GLY A 450 59.57 28.11 -3.22
CA GLY A 450 59.00 26.81 -3.50
C GLY A 450 58.11 26.25 -2.39
N LEU A 451 57.79 27.02 -1.36
CA LEU A 451 56.97 26.58 -0.23
C LEU A 451 55.48 26.66 -0.54
N PHE A 452 54.71 25.79 0.10
CA PHE A 452 53.25 25.87 0.11
C PHE A 452 52.65 25.37 1.42
N SER A 453 51.42 25.79 1.69
CA SER A 453 50.62 25.31 2.83
C SER A 453 49.14 25.25 2.49
N LEU A 454 48.46 24.21 2.95
CA LEU A 454 47.01 24.06 2.95
C LEU A 454 46.55 23.93 4.40
N ALA A 455 45.96 25.00 4.93
CA ALA A 455 45.32 24.99 6.24
C ALA A 455 43.88 24.47 6.14
N ASN A 456 43.32 24.06 7.28
CA ASN A 456 41.95 23.57 7.42
C ASN A 456 41.66 22.29 6.61
N ALA A 457 42.66 21.45 6.38
CA ALA A 457 42.47 20.15 5.71
C ALA A 457 41.85 19.13 6.67
N LEU A 458 40.87 18.35 6.19
CA LEU A 458 40.23 17.30 7.00
C LEU A 458 41.24 16.20 7.34
N PRO A 459 41.18 15.56 8.52
CA PRO A 459 42.06 14.43 8.81
C PRO A 459 41.83 13.25 7.87
N GLY A 460 42.90 12.53 7.54
CA GLY A 460 42.84 11.38 6.65
C GLY A 460 43.99 11.31 5.66
N TYR A 461 43.80 10.52 4.61
CA TYR A 461 44.78 10.36 3.55
C TYR A 461 44.53 11.37 2.43
N HIS A 462 45.58 12.13 2.09
CA HIS A 462 45.57 13.10 1.00
C HIS A 462 46.60 12.72 -0.05
N THR A 463 46.24 12.90 -1.32
CA THR A 463 47.13 12.70 -2.46
C THR A 463 47.32 14.01 -3.20
N GLY A 464 48.55 14.53 -3.18
CA GLY A 464 48.94 15.68 -4.01
C GLY A 464 49.72 15.24 -5.24
N VAL A 465 49.50 15.90 -6.37
CA VAL A 465 50.20 15.67 -7.64
C VAL A 465 50.83 16.97 -8.11
N LEU A 466 52.15 16.95 -8.38
CA LEU A 466 52.84 18.05 -9.00
C LEU A 466 52.55 18.08 -10.50
N ASP A 467 52.01 19.19 -11.00
CA ASP A 467 51.84 19.41 -12.43
C ASP A 467 53.17 19.83 -13.05
N LEU A 468 53.83 18.91 -13.76
CA LEU A 468 55.12 19.18 -14.39
C LEU A 468 55.05 20.26 -15.49
N SER A 469 53.88 20.53 -16.07
CA SER A 469 53.73 21.62 -17.05
C SER A 469 53.89 23.00 -16.41
N SER A 470 53.66 23.10 -15.10
CA SER A 470 53.84 24.34 -14.33
C SER A 470 55.29 24.66 -13.96
N VAL A 471 56.21 23.71 -14.16
CA VAL A 471 57.64 23.85 -13.85
C VAL A 471 58.49 23.63 -15.12
N PRO A 472 58.39 24.52 -16.13
CA PRO A 472 59.13 24.35 -17.38
C PRO A 472 60.64 24.33 -17.15
N GLY A 473 61.33 23.43 -17.83
CA GLY A 473 62.78 23.23 -17.64
C GLY A 473 63.15 22.28 -16.50
N TYR A 474 62.16 21.69 -15.83
CA TYR A 474 62.34 20.67 -14.80
C TYR A 474 61.58 19.39 -15.16
N THR A 475 62.09 18.27 -14.67
CA THR A 475 61.42 16.97 -14.67
C THR A 475 61.43 16.40 -13.25
N LEU A 476 60.66 15.35 -13.01
CA LEU A 476 60.67 14.65 -11.73
C LEU A 476 62.10 14.17 -11.41
N ALA A 477 62.61 14.51 -10.23
CA ALA A 477 63.91 14.01 -9.79
C ALA A 477 63.81 12.50 -9.52
N HIS A 478 64.78 11.74 -10.02
CA HIS A 478 64.92 10.34 -9.64
C HIS A 478 65.39 10.26 -8.18
N ASN A 479 64.66 9.58 -7.32
CA ASN A 479 65.06 9.29 -5.96
C ASN A 479 65.78 7.94 -5.91
N GLU A 480 67.05 7.96 -5.50
CA GLU A 480 67.91 6.80 -5.39
C GLU A 480 67.76 6.04 -4.06
N LYS A 481 67.19 6.68 -3.03
CA LYS A 481 67.02 6.08 -1.69
C LYS A 481 65.67 5.40 -1.48
N PHE A 482 64.59 5.97 -2.03
CA PHE A 482 63.21 5.56 -1.80
C PHE A 482 62.46 5.43 -3.13
N ARG A 483 62.34 4.19 -3.62
CA ARG A 483 61.73 3.92 -4.93
C ARG A 483 60.27 4.36 -5.01
N GLU A 484 59.53 4.27 -3.92
CA GLU A 484 58.14 4.70 -3.79
C GLU A 484 57.96 6.22 -3.94
N ARG A 485 59.03 7.01 -3.82
CA ARG A 485 59.02 8.46 -4.02
C ARG A 485 59.33 8.88 -5.47
N ASN A 486 59.56 7.92 -6.37
CA ASN A 486 59.69 8.13 -7.82
C ASN A 486 58.32 8.27 -8.52
N SER A 487 57.47 9.14 -7.98
CA SER A 487 56.16 9.46 -8.54
C SER A 487 55.97 10.97 -8.60
N GLN A 488 55.12 11.42 -9.52
CA GLN A 488 54.62 12.80 -9.55
C GLN A 488 53.59 13.05 -8.44
N SER A 489 53.08 11.98 -7.82
CA SER A 489 52.12 12.00 -6.72
C SER A 489 52.76 11.72 -5.36
N ARG A 490 52.13 12.22 -4.29
CA ARG A 490 52.50 11.99 -2.89
C ARG A 490 51.26 11.69 -2.07
N LEU A 491 51.23 10.52 -1.42
CA LEU A 491 50.22 10.17 -0.42
C LEU A 491 50.75 10.54 0.97
N VAL A 492 49.98 11.29 1.74
CA VAL A 492 50.30 11.64 3.13
C VAL A 492 49.11 11.34 4.04
N HIS A 493 49.39 10.99 5.28
CA HIS A 493 48.36 10.83 6.31
C HIS A 493 48.37 12.03 7.25
N LEU A 494 47.28 12.79 7.27
CA LEU A 494 47.07 13.93 8.14
C LEU A 494 46.32 13.48 9.40
N GLU A 495 47.01 13.50 10.54
CA GLU A 495 46.40 13.23 11.84
C GLU A 495 45.42 14.35 12.25
N PRO A 496 44.38 14.04 13.06
CA PRO A 496 43.48 15.04 13.64
C PRO A 496 44.21 16.20 14.32
N GLY A 497 44.02 17.43 13.84
CA GLY A 497 44.68 18.66 14.31
C GLY A 497 46.18 18.72 14.04
N GLY A 498 46.72 17.74 13.31
CA GLY A 498 48.14 17.55 13.10
C GLY A 498 48.72 18.39 11.95
N LEU A 499 50.03 18.21 11.75
CA LEU A 499 50.76 18.80 10.63
C LEU A 499 51.47 17.69 9.87
N VAL A 500 51.33 17.68 8.55
CA VAL A 500 52.00 16.71 7.68
C VAL A 500 52.77 17.39 6.55
N ARG A 501 53.88 16.78 6.15
CA ARG A 501 54.77 17.30 5.11
C ARG A 501 54.60 16.56 3.79
N MET A 502 54.38 17.29 2.71
CA MET A 502 54.24 16.78 1.33
C MET A 502 55.22 17.49 0.41
N ASN A 503 56.38 16.87 0.14
CA ASN A 503 57.42 17.48 -0.68
C ASN A 503 57.51 16.85 -2.08
N PHE A 504 57.89 17.68 -3.06
CA PHE A 504 58.15 17.26 -4.43
C PHE A 504 59.56 17.69 -4.86
N ALA A 505 60.31 16.72 -5.36
CA ALA A 505 61.68 16.90 -5.81
C ALA A 505 61.69 16.93 -7.35
N VAL A 506 62.35 17.93 -7.92
CA VAL A 506 62.54 18.06 -9.37
C VAL A 506 64.01 18.24 -9.70
N THR A 507 64.38 17.92 -10.93
CA THR A 507 65.74 18.11 -11.44
C THR A 507 65.68 18.82 -12.80
N PRO A 508 66.65 19.67 -13.16
CA PRO A 508 66.65 20.36 -14.45
C PRO A 508 66.66 19.36 -15.63
N THR A 509 65.91 19.66 -16.70
CA THR A 509 65.92 18.85 -17.92
C THR A 509 67.14 19.10 -18.81
N PHE A 510 67.87 20.18 -18.57
CA PHE A 510 69.13 20.49 -19.22
C PHE A 510 70.29 20.04 -18.34
N GLN A 511 71.20 19.24 -18.88
CA GLN A 511 72.47 18.95 -18.20
C GLN A 511 73.27 20.25 -18.14
N GLU A 512 73.53 20.78 -16.94
CA GLU A 512 74.58 21.80 -16.80
C GLU A 512 75.90 21.19 -17.28
N PRO A 513 76.68 21.90 -18.12
CA PRO A 513 78.00 21.42 -18.50
C PRO A 513 78.84 21.30 -17.23
N VAL A 514 79.24 20.08 -16.90
CA VAL A 514 80.19 19.79 -15.83
C VAL A 514 81.45 20.62 -16.13
N LYS A 515 81.69 21.69 -15.35
CA LYS A 515 83.00 22.33 -15.33
C LYS A 515 83.98 21.32 -14.74
N LYS A 516 84.71 20.64 -15.61
CA LYS A 516 85.88 19.82 -15.27
C LYS A 516 86.97 20.66 -14.63
#